data_AF-A0AAW2YJ03-F1
#
_entry.id   AF-A0AAW2YJ03-F1
#
_cell.length_a   1.000
_cell.length_b   1.000
_cell.length_c   1.000
_cell.angle_alpha   90.00
_cell.angle_beta   90.00
_cell.angle_gamma   90.00
#
_symmetry.space_group_name_H-M   'P 1'
#
loop_
_entity.id
_entity.type
_entity.pdbx_description
1 polymer ?
#
loop_
_entity_poly.entity_id
_entity_poly.type
_entity_poly.pdbx_seq_one_letter_code
_entity_poly.pdbx_strand_id
1 'polypeptide(L)'
;MSAQAGQKKAYNHISMFWSDVGPVNFEAVGEINSSLNTYAVWDGVSVTQSGTPWSSAPAPYRNSQFGKGVVYYLRENKVVGVLLWNLPGKIQDARAVLSQKKNYEALHDLKDKIKLSGK
;
A
#
# COMPACT_ATOMS: atom_id res chain seq x y z
N MET A 1 -48.55 -3.49 -4.62
CA MET A 1 -47.12 -3.43 -5.01
C MET A 1 -46.38 -2.63 -3.95
N SER A 2 -45.57 -3.28 -3.13
CA SER A 2 -44.84 -2.64 -2.04
C SER A 2 -43.47 -2.21 -2.56
N ALA A 3 -43.22 -0.91 -2.68
CA ALA A 3 -41.91 -0.39 -3.08
C ALA A 3 -40.94 -0.50 -1.90
N GLN A 4 -39.85 -1.28 -2.05
CA GLN A 4 -38.76 -1.31 -1.09
C GLN A 4 -37.94 -0.02 -1.25
N ALA A 5 -38.24 1.01 -0.46
CA ALA A 5 -37.40 2.20 -0.38
C ALA A 5 -36.12 1.85 0.40
N GLY A 6 -35.05 1.49 -0.32
CA GLY A 6 -33.74 1.22 0.27
C GLY A 6 -33.12 2.48 0.86
N GLN A 7 -32.68 2.42 2.12
CA GLN A 7 -31.93 3.52 2.77
C GLN A 7 -30.68 3.87 1.97
N LYS A 8 -30.50 5.15 1.62
CA LYS A 8 -29.28 5.67 1.00
C LYS A 8 -28.13 5.65 2.02
N LYS A 9 -27.34 4.57 2.06
CA LYS A 9 -26.05 4.55 2.78
C LYS A 9 -24.95 5.13 1.90
N ALA A 10 -24.11 5.99 2.48
CA ALA A 10 -22.93 6.50 1.77
C ALA A 10 -21.99 5.36 1.39
N TYR A 11 -21.60 5.30 0.11
CA TYR A 11 -20.68 4.29 -0.41
C TYR A 11 -19.24 4.69 -0.10
N ASN A 12 -18.76 4.33 1.09
CA ASN A 12 -17.41 4.64 1.56
C ASN A 12 -16.41 3.49 1.30
N HIS A 13 -16.70 2.61 0.33
CA HIS A 13 -15.88 1.46 0.05
C HIS A 13 -14.60 1.86 -0.68
N ILE A 14 -13.45 1.52 -0.11
CA ILE A 14 -12.15 1.64 -0.79
C ILE A 14 -11.98 0.38 -1.65
N SER A 15 -11.97 0.51 -2.97
CA SER A 15 -11.75 -0.63 -3.87
C SER A 15 -10.40 -1.31 -3.57
N MET A 16 -10.39 -2.63 -3.69
CA MET A 16 -9.21 -3.48 -3.54
C MET A 16 -8.98 -4.20 -4.86
N PHE A 17 -7.71 -4.33 -5.26
CA PHE A 17 -7.30 -5.26 -6.30
C PHE A 17 -6.32 -6.28 -5.74
N TRP A 18 -6.27 -7.44 -6.36
CA TRP A 18 -5.29 -8.47 -6.07
C TRP A 18 -4.93 -9.20 -7.37
N SER A 19 -3.74 -9.80 -7.42
CA SER A 19 -3.35 -10.69 -8.50
C SER A 19 -2.24 -11.63 -8.03
N ASP A 20 -2.26 -12.84 -8.57
CA ASP A 20 -1.20 -13.82 -8.42
C ASP A 20 -0.48 -14.01 -9.76
N VAL A 21 0.84 -13.86 -9.75
CA VAL A 21 1.71 -14.06 -10.92
C VAL A 21 2.82 -15.03 -10.53
N GLY A 22 2.61 -16.31 -10.82
CA GLY A 22 3.52 -17.37 -10.39
C GLY A 22 3.59 -17.44 -8.85
N PRO A 23 4.78 -17.35 -8.22
CA PRO A 23 4.93 -17.40 -6.77
C PRO A 23 4.65 -16.06 -6.07
N VAL A 24 4.32 -15.01 -6.82
CA VAL A 24 4.10 -13.67 -6.28
C VAL A 24 2.61 -13.40 -6.15
N ASN A 25 2.20 -13.03 -4.94
CA ASN A 25 0.90 -12.45 -4.63
C ASN A 25 1.06 -10.95 -4.37
N PHE A 26 0.14 -10.15 -4.87
CA PHE A 26 0.01 -8.78 -4.41
C PHE A 26 -1.44 -8.36 -4.23
N GLU A 27 -1.68 -7.54 -3.21
CA GLU A 27 -2.96 -6.95 -2.86
C GLU A 27 -2.77 -5.43 -2.72
N ALA A 28 -3.77 -4.63 -3.06
CA ALA A 28 -3.63 -3.19 -2.94
C ALA A 28 -4.96 -2.46 -2.80
N VAL A 29 -4.86 -1.26 -2.22
CA VAL A 29 -5.98 -0.34 -1.94
C VAL A 29 -5.55 1.10 -2.17
N GLY A 30 -6.49 1.93 -2.63
CA GLY A 30 -6.24 3.36 -2.87
C GLY A 30 -5.57 3.67 -4.22
N GLU A 31 -4.90 4.82 -4.32
CA GLU A 31 -4.23 5.29 -5.53
C GLU A 31 -2.86 4.63 -5.70
N ILE A 32 -2.73 3.75 -6.70
CA ILE A 32 -1.47 3.08 -7.05
C ILE A 32 -0.94 3.67 -8.35
N ASN A 33 0.00 4.60 -8.23
CA ASN A 33 0.62 5.29 -9.37
C ASN A 33 2.12 5.45 -9.11
N SER A 34 2.96 4.88 -9.98
CA SER A 34 4.43 4.91 -9.84
C SER A 34 5.04 6.31 -9.95
N SER A 35 4.28 7.28 -10.46
CA SER A 35 4.70 8.70 -10.49
C SER A 35 4.46 9.40 -9.14
N LEU A 36 3.95 8.70 -8.12
CA LEU A 36 3.86 9.23 -6.76
C LEU A 36 5.14 8.95 -5.98
N ASN A 37 5.39 9.76 -4.95
CA ASN A 37 6.42 9.43 -3.98
C ASN A 37 6.05 8.13 -3.27
N THR A 38 7.03 7.28 -3.00
CA THR A 38 6.80 6.03 -2.27
C THR A 38 7.73 5.89 -1.08
N TYR A 39 7.20 5.25 -0.04
CA TYR A 39 8.00 4.68 1.03
C TYR A 39 7.72 3.19 1.04
N ALA A 40 8.73 2.38 0.73
CA ALA A 40 8.63 0.93 0.68
C ALA A 40 9.36 0.32 1.88
N VAL A 41 8.74 -0.70 2.48
CA VAL A 41 9.28 -1.46 3.60
C VAL A 41 9.35 -2.92 3.18
N TRP A 42 10.56 -3.43 3.10
CA TRP A 42 10.87 -4.82 2.81
C TRP A 42 11.51 -5.45 4.05
N ASP A 43 11.66 -6.77 4.03
CA ASP A 43 12.41 -7.45 5.08
C ASP A 43 13.86 -6.95 5.13
N GLY A 44 14.26 -6.37 6.26
CA GLY A 44 15.60 -5.82 6.48
C GLY A 44 15.93 -4.49 5.80
N VAL A 45 15.05 -3.88 4.99
CA VAL A 45 15.35 -2.60 4.33
C VAL A 45 14.10 -1.73 4.11
N SER A 46 14.26 -0.41 4.22
CA SER A 46 13.23 0.57 3.85
C SER A 46 13.78 1.56 2.84
N VAL A 47 12.95 1.97 1.88
CA VAL A 47 13.37 2.68 0.68
C VAL A 47 12.40 3.83 0.42
N THR A 48 12.92 5.04 0.27
CA THR A 48 12.12 6.20 -0.15
C THR A 48 12.44 6.51 -1.61
N GLN A 49 11.43 6.60 -2.46
CA GLN A 49 11.60 6.95 -3.87
C GLN A 49 10.76 8.19 -4.20
N SER A 50 11.37 9.13 -4.92
CA SER A 50 10.65 10.27 -5.49
C SER A 50 10.00 9.86 -6.81
N GLY A 51 8.71 10.19 -6.98
CA GLY A 51 7.82 9.76 -8.06
C GLY A 51 8.14 10.31 -9.46
N THR A 52 9.42 10.43 -9.79
CA THR A 52 9.84 10.85 -11.13
C THR A 52 9.89 9.63 -12.05
N PRO A 53 9.22 9.65 -13.22
CA PRO A 53 9.19 8.52 -14.16
C PRO A 53 10.55 8.07 -14.69
N TRP A 54 11.63 8.82 -14.41
CA TRP A 54 12.98 8.60 -14.91
C TRP A 54 14.03 8.47 -13.79
N SER A 55 13.66 8.26 -12.53
CA SER A 55 14.67 8.14 -11.46
C SER A 55 15.65 6.99 -11.76
N SER A 56 16.89 7.33 -12.13
CA SER A 56 18.02 6.44 -12.35
C SER A 56 18.53 5.79 -11.05
N ALA A 57 17.82 5.97 -9.94
CA ALA A 57 18.16 5.30 -8.69
C ALA A 57 17.94 3.80 -8.91
N PRO A 58 19.00 2.96 -8.85
CA PRO A 58 18.82 1.53 -8.96
C PRO A 58 17.84 1.11 -7.86
N ALA A 59 16.76 0.43 -8.25
CA ALA A 59 15.94 -0.29 -7.30
C ALA A 59 16.89 -1.13 -6.45
N PRO A 60 16.76 -1.13 -5.11
CA PRO A 60 17.68 -1.88 -4.25
C PRO A 60 17.50 -3.37 -4.53
N TYR A 61 18.23 -3.84 -5.54
CA TYR A 61 18.23 -5.20 -5.99
C TYR A 61 19.22 -5.92 -5.09
N ARG A 62 18.71 -6.44 -3.97
CA ARG A 62 19.41 -7.48 -3.23
C ARG A 62 18.66 -8.78 -3.45
N ASN A 63 19.40 -9.71 -4.03
CA ASN A 63 19.11 -11.12 -4.22
C ASN A 63 18.50 -11.80 -2.98
N SER A 64 17.21 -11.63 -2.77
CA SER A 64 16.42 -12.66 -2.12
C SER A 64 15.20 -12.89 -3.00
N GLN A 65 14.86 -14.17 -3.17
CA GLN A 65 13.61 -14.63 -3.76
C GLN A 65 12.49 -13.68 -3.33
N PHE A 66 11.71 -13.15 -4.29
CA PHE A 66 10.65 -12.15 -4.13
C PHE A 66 10.03 -12.21 -2.73
N GLY A 67 10.59 -11.42 -1.81
CA GLY A 67 10.34 -11.59 -0.38
C GLY A 67 8.94 -11.09 -0.05
N LYS A 68 8.83 -10.29 1.01
CA LYS A 68 7.55 -9.73 1.43
C LYS A 68 7.73 -8.28 1.82
N GLY A 69 6.73 -7.46 1.54
CA GLY A 69 6.85 -6.03 1.77
C GLY A 69 5.55 -5.26 1.60
N VAL A 70 5.65 -3.97 1.88
CA VAL A 70 4.59 -2.99 1.68
C VAL A 70 5.15 -1.75 1.02
N VAL A 71 4.41 -1.20 0.06
CA VAL A 71 4.71 0.06 -0.61
C VAL A 71 3.60 1.05 -0.28
N TYR A 72 3.95 2.15 0.38
CA TYR A 72 3.06 3.27 0.64
C TYR A 72 3.22 4.31 -0.47
N TYR A 73 2.12 4.65 -1.15
CA TYR A 73 2.06 5.72 -2.15
C TYR A 73 1.62 7.01 -1.46
N LEU A 74 2.36 8.09 -1.72
CA LEU A 74 2.29 9.34 -0.97
C LEU A 74 1.98 10.53 -1.87
N ARG A 75 1.10 11.40 -1.39
CA ARG A 75 0.86 12.75 -1.92
C ARG A 75 0.99 13.72 -0.76
N GLU A 76 1.91 14.68 -0.84
CA GLU A 76 2.13 15.67 0.24
C GLU A 76 2.32 15.02 1.62
N ASN A 77 3.11 13.94 1.69
CA ASN A 77 3.36 13.14 2.89
C ASN A 77 2.12 12.46 3.52
N LYS A 78 1.03 12.36 2.76
CA LYS A 78 -0.17 11.61 3.13
C LYS A 78 -0.26 10.33 2.32
N VAL A 79 -0.56 9.22 2.98
CA VAL A 79 -0.76 7.93 2.30
C VAL A 79 -2.06 7.99 1.50
N VAL A 80 -1.96 7.74 0.19
CA VAL A 80 -3.10 7.71 -0.74
C VAL A 80 -3.32 6.33 -1.35
N GLY A 81 -2.30 5.46 -1.31
CA GLY A 81 -2.41 4.06 -1.71
C GLY A 81 -1.43 3.16 -0.96
N VAL A 82 -1.75 1.88 -0.88
CA VAL A 82 -0.92 0.85 -0.27
C VAL A 82 -0.92 -0.37 -1.17
N LEU A 83 0.27 -0.87 -1.51
CA LEU A 83 0.48 -2.16 -2.18
C LEU A 83 1.18 -3.12 -1.21
N LEU A 84 0.60 -4.29 -1.04
CA LEU A 84 1.09 -5.41 -0.26
C LEU A 84 1.71 -6.42 -1.21
N TRP A 85 2.97 -6.80 -0.97
CA TRP A 85 3.69 -7.76 -1.78
C TRP A 85 3.98 -9.00 -0.94
N ASN A 86 3.43 -10.15 -1.33
CA ASN A 86 3.47 -11.42 -0.59
C ASN A 86 3.07 -11.25 0.89
N LEU A 87 2.06 -10.41 1.15
CA LEU A 87 1.55 -10.06 2.48
C LEU A 87 0.03 -10.37 2.59
N PRO A 88 -0.40 -11.65 2.40
CA PRO A 88 -1.82 -11.97 2.39
C PRO A 88 -2.48 -11.64 3.74
N GLY A 89 -3.75 -11.21 3.69
CA GLY A 89 -4.56 -10.94 4.87
C GLY A 89 -4.28 -9.59 5.55
N LYS A 90 -3.45 -8.74 4.96
CA LYS A 90 -3.06 -7.43 5.53
C LYS A 90 -3.84 -6.25 4.95
N ILE A 91 -4.83 -6.51 4.10
CA ILE A 91 -5.71 -5.47 3.54
C ILE A 91 -6.41 -4.62 4.61
N GLN A 92 -6.80 -5.20 5.74
CA GLN A 92 -7.46 -4.43 6.80
C GLN A 92 -6.50 -3.41 7.44
N ASP A 93 -5.25 -3.81 7.67
CA ASP A 93 -4.20 -2.92 8.16
C ASP A 93 -3.93 -1.80 7.12
N ALA A 94 -3.88 -2.14 5.83
CA ALA A 94 -3.73 -1.18 4.74
C ALA A 94 -4.89 -0.16 4.68
N ARG A 95 -6.13 -0.62 4.82
CA ARG A 95 -7.32 0.25 4.90
C ARG A 95 -7.27 1.16 6.12
N ALA A 96 -6.79 0.66 7.27
CA ALA A 96 -6.66 1.44 8.49
C ALA A 96 -5.60 2.55 8.37
N VAL A 97 -4.52 2.33 7.61
CA VAL A 97 -3.54 3.39 7.31
C VAL A 97 -4.16 4.46 6.42
N LEU A 98 -4.87 4.07 5.35
CA LEU A 98 -5.52 5.01 4.43
C LEU A 98 -6.62 5.85 5.11
N SER A 99 -7.41 5.24 5.99
CA SER A 99 -8.55 5.89 6.63
C SER A 99 -8.14 6.98 7.62
N GLN A 100 -6.94 6.87 8.22
CA GLN A 100 -6.40 7.88 9.14
C GLN A 100 -6.22 9.24 8.46
N LYS A 101 -6.02 9.28 7.14
CA LYS A 101 -5.76 10.51 6.36
C LYS A 101 -4.65 11.38 6.98
N LYS A 102 -3.75 10.76 7.74
CA LYS A 102 -2.69 11.42 8.50
C LYS A 102 -1.64 11.99 7.55
N ASN A 103 -1.18 13.20 7.84
CA ASN A 103 0.05 13.74 7.26
C ASN A 103 1.23 13.28 8.13
N TYR A 104 2.24 12.68 7.53
CA TYR A 104 3.42 12.16 8.23
C TYR A 104 4.57 13.16 8.13
N GLU A 105 5.01 13.71 9.26
CA GLU A 105 6.19 14.57 9.31
C GLU A 105 7.47 13.79 8.95
N ALA A 106 7.55 12.54 9.43
CA ALA A 106 8.64 11.63 9.12
C ALA A 106 8.11 10.31 8.53
N LEU A 107 8.53 9.97 7.31
CA LEU A 107 8.07 8.75 6.62
C LEU A 107 8.50 7.46 7.33
N HIS A 108 9.57 7.49 8.14
CA HIS A 108 9.99 6.32 8.91
C HIS A 108 8.92 5.82 9.90
N ASP A 109 7.97 6.67 10.29
CA ASP A 109 6.82 6.29 11.13
C ASP A 109 5.88 5.28 10.47
N LEU A 110 6.00 5.10 9.15
CA LEU A 110 5.27 4.09 8.39
C LEU A 110 5.88 2.69 8.52
N LYS A 111 7.16 2.58 8.91
CA LYS A 111 7.92 1.31 8.90
C LYS A 111 7.21 0.17 9.62
N ASP A 112 6.56 0.48 10.73
CA ASP A 112 5.92 -0.50 11.61
C ASP A 112 4.39 -0.53 11.53
N LYS A 113 3.78 0.24 10.62
CA LYS A 113 2.32 0.33 10.50
C LYS A 113 1.68 -0.94 9.98
N ILE A 114 2.37 -1.66 9.11
CA ILE A 114 1.95 -2.98 8.62
C ILE A 114 3.09 -3.95 8.88
N LYS A 115 2.85 -4.91 9.78
CA LYS A 115 3.85 -5.90 10.17
C LYS A 115 4.05 -6.91 9.04
N LEU A 116 5.32 -7.15 8.68
CA LEU A 116 5.71 -8.10 7.63
C LEU A 116 5.66 -9.56 8.11
N SER A 117 5.70 -9.85 9.42
CA SER A 117 5.49 -11.21 9.92
C SER A 117 4.01 -11.60 9.88
N GLY A 118 3.74 -12.84 9.47
CA GLY A 118 2.49 -13.52 9.82
C GLY A 118 2.46 -13.69 11.34
N LYS A 119 1.28 -13.59 11.94
CA LYS A 119 1.12 -13.94 13.36
C LYS A 119 1.61 -15.36 13.62
#